data_AF-A0A0C3LEF2-F1
#
_entry.id   AF-A0A0C3LEF2-F1
#
_cell.length_a   1.000
_cell.length_b   1.000
_cell.length_c   1.000
_cell.angle_alpha   90.00
_cell.angle_beta   90.00
_cell.angle_gamma   90.00
#
_symmetry.space_group_name_H-M   'P 1'
#
loop_
_entity.id
_entity.type
_entity.pdbx_description
1 polymer ?
#
loop_
_entity_poly.entity_id
_entity_poly.type
_entity_poly.pdbx_seq_one_letter_code
_entity_poly.pdbx_strand_id
1 'polypeptide(L)'
;MQAFLAFLNFFFFLFSFISSATALVIRAPSSSSSIKPSSSVASSTTVVAAATSPSSSAKPTFRAKARVLSQTGGIRANIDFTGYADGRGTYVKVEVYQGLMSDDAQGNGPYSYHIHTNPVSADGNCTSTKGHLDPLTVTDAVTCNPDDPSYCEEGDLSGKHGKMNGTTEGTVSAFGYTDDFLRFWPEQLSILGRSIVIHDRNKTRIACGNITSILDGTADESNQPTNKASTYVTKYPDASSATKANATTVSITRPALTLEEALFVNLTMVQSTVLMNGTQTVVELPTLVQINGTIPFNASAV
;
A
#
# COMPACT_ATOMS: atom_id res chain seq x y z
N MET A 1 3.45 -63.14 -31.17
CA MET A 1 4.86 -62.86 -30.82
C MET A 1 4.93 -62.63 -29.31
N GLN A 2 5.76 -63.45 -28.63
CA GLN A 2 6.34 -63.39 -27.26
C GLN A 2 5.72 -62.39 -26.25
N ALA A 3 5.15 -62.78 -25.10
CA ALA A 3 5.63 -63.57 -23.95
C ALA A 3 6.67 -62.87 -23.04
N PHE A 4 6.50 -63.08 -21.72
CA PHE A 4 7.30 -62.74 -20.51
C PHE A 4 6.68 -61.65 -19.61
N LEU A 5 5.95 -61.95 -18.52
CA LEU A 5 6.35 -62.53 -17.21
C LEU A 5 7.57 -61.83 -16.57
N ALA A 6 7.38 -61.03 -15.50
CA ALA A 6 7.37 -61.50 -14.10
C ALA A 6 7.89 -60.47 -13.06
N PHE A 7 7.52 -60.76 -11.80
CA PHE A 7 8.16 -60.43 -10.51
C PHE A 7 7.81 -59.15 -9.74
N LEU A 8 6.84 -59.36 -8.85
CA LEU A 8 6.74 -58.92 -7.46
C LEU A 8 8.07 -59.06 -6.68
N ASN A 9 8.50 -58.03 -5.93
CA ASN A 9 9.28 -58.08 -4.67
C ASN A 9 9.44 -56.63 -4.13
N PHE A 10 8.78 -56.25 -3.04
CA PHE A 10 9.25 -56.32 -1.65
C PHE A 10 10.52 -55.49 -1.38
N PHE A 11 10.35 -54.25 -0.90
CA PHE A 11 11.28 -53.63 0.06
C PHE A 11 10.52 -52.63 0.96
N PHE A 12 10.23 -53.09 2.17
CA PHE A 12 10.03 -52.25 3.34
C PHE A 12 11.33 -51.47 3.58
N PHE A 13 11.25 -50.14 3.65
CA PHE A 13 12.23 -49.35 4.40
C PHE A 13 11.49 -48.51 5.44
N LEU A 14 11.52 -49.06 6.65
CA LEU A 14 11.16 -48.42 7.90
C LEU A 14 12.33 -47.50 8.28
N PHE A 15 12.15 -46.18 8.21
CA PHE A 15 13.01 -45.25 8.94
C PHE A 15 12.19 -44.56 10.01
N SER A 16 12.31 -45.12 11.20
CA SER A 16 11.89 -44.52 12.47
C SER A 16 12.95 -43.49 12.87
N PHE A 17 12.61 -42.20 12.82
CA PHE A 17 13.37 -41.17 13.51
C PHE A 17 12.61 -40.75 14.76
N ILE A 18 13.05 -41.30 15.89
CA ILE A 18 12.73 -40.84 17.23
C ILE A 18 13.60 -39.60 17.48
N SER A 19 12.98 -38.44 17.68
CA SER A 19 13.65 -37.28 18.28
C SER A 19 12.89 -36.90 19.54
N SER A 20 13.43 -37.35 20.68
CA SER A 20 13.01 -36.95 22.02
C SER A 20 13.59 -35.58 22.32
N ALA A 21 12.73 -34.56 22.45
CA ALA A 21 13.09 -33.29 23.06
C ALA A 21 12.58 -33.26 24.50
N THR A 22 13.49 -33.51 25.43
CA THR A 22 13.33 -33.30 26.88
C THR A 22 13.17 -31.81 27.19
N ALA A 23 12.03 -31.45 27.79
CA ALA A 23 11.80 -30.12 28.34
C ALA A 23 12.56 -29.95 29.67
N LEU A 24 13.51 -29.02 29.71
CA LEU A 24 14.22 -28.63 30.92
C LEU A 24 13.44 -27.53 31.64
N VAL A 25 12.74 -27.89 32.72
CA VAL A 25 12.08 -26.96 33.64
C VAL A 25 13.12 -26.45 34.63
N ILE A 26 13.55 -25.18 34.48
CA ILE A 26 14.38 -24.50 35.48
C ILE A 26 13.46 -23.76 36.45
N ARG A 27 13.39 -24.27 37.68
CA ARG A 27 12.64 -23.74 38.81
C ARG A 27 13.51 -22.71 39.54
N ALA A 28 13.09 -21.43 39.55
CA ALA A 28 13.75 -20.37 40.30
C ALA A 28 13.41 -20.45 41.80
N PRO A 29 14.37 -20.18 42.72
CA PRO A 29 14.11 -20.19 44.15
C PRO A 29 13.53 -18.84 44.63
N SER A 30 12.49 -18.96 45.45
CA SER A 30 11.88 -17.93 46.27
C SER A 30 12.85 -17.43 47.35
N SER A 31 12.98 -16.11 47.51
CA SER A 31 13.50 -15.51 48.74
C SER A 31 12.52 -14.45 49.26
N SER A 32 12.06 -14.70 50.48
CA SER A 32 11.20 -13.87 51.31
C SER A 32 12.00 -12.76 51.98
N SER A 33 11.47 -11.55 52.04
CA SER A 33 11.85 -10.55 53.05
C SER A 33 10.69 -9.59 53.29
N SER A 34 10.14 -9.71 54.50
CA SER A 34 9.05 -8.95 55.08
C SER A 34 9.56 -7.66 55.72
N ILE A 35 9.00 -6.50 55.34
CA ILE A 35 9.08 -5.26 56.13
C ILE A 35 7.71 -4.55 56.08
N LYS A 36 7.11 -4.34 57.26
CA LYS A 36 5.92 -3.51 57.51
C LYS A 36 6.38 -2.06 57.75
N PRO A 37 5.59 -1.02 57.41
CA PRO A 37 4.81 -0.35 58.46
C PRO A 37 3.44 0.18 57.96
N SER A 38 2.38 0.09 58.76
CA SER A 38 1.77 1.16 59.59
C SER A 38 0.79 2.08 58.85
N SER A 39 -0.35 2.25 59.51
CA SER A 39 -1.62 2.85 59.15
C SER A 39 -1.62 4.37 58.96
N SER A 40 -2.51 4.87 58.10
CA SER A 40 -3.44 5.98 58.45
C SER A 40 -4.58 6.10 57.45
N VAL A 41 -5.80 6.08 57.97
CA VAL A 41 -7.07 6.40 57.29
C VAL A 41 -7.15 7.91 57.09
N ALA A 42 -7.54 8.36 55.89
CA ALA A 42 -8.23 9.64 55.71
C ALA A 42 -9.08 9.58 54.44
N SER A 43 -10.40 9.59 54.67
CA SER A 43 -11.42 9.87 53.65
C SER A 43 -11.33 11.34 53.26
N SER A 44 -11.19 11.66 51.98
CA SER A 44 -11.38 13.00 51.46
C SER A 44 -12.05 12.92 50.10
N THR A 45 -13.31 13.34 50.06
CA THR A 45 -14.17 13.50 48.90
C THR A 45 -13.67 14.69 48.09
N THR A 46 -12.93 14.44 47.02
CA THR A 46 -12.57 15.48 46.05
C THR A 46 -13.63 15.50 44.95
N VAL A 47 -14.42 16.56 44.94
CA VAL A 47 -15.26 17.01 43.82
C VAL A 47 -14.48 16.92 42.51
N VAL A 48 -14.99 16.10 41.58
CA VAL A 48 -14.51 16.04 40.20
C VAL A 48 -14.91 17.36 39.54
N ALA A 49 -13.96 18.30 39.47
CA ALA A 49 -14.07 19.42 38.57
C ALA A 49 -14.19 18.85 37.15
N ALA A 50 -15.29 19.18 36.46
CA ALA A 50 -15.45 18.89 35.06
C ALA A 50 -14.27 19.50 34.30
N ALA A 51 -13.34 18.64 33.87
CA ALA A 51 -12.26 19.05 32.99
C ALA A 51 -12.92 19.56 31.71
N THR A 52 -12.89 20.87 31.51
CA THR A 52 -13.11 21.49 30.21
C THR A 52 -12.27 20.75 29.20
N SER A 53 -12.94 20.08 28.27
CA SER A 53 -12.33 19.40 27.13
C SER A 53 -11.33 20.36 26.47
N PRO A 54 -10.04 20.01 26.35
CA PRO A 54 -9.15 20.80 25.53
C PRO A 54 -9.69 20.66 24.10
N SER A 55 -10.13 21.78 23.55
CA SER A 55 -10.35 21.97 22.12
C SER A 55 -9.12 21.42 21.40
N SER A 56 -9.23 20.18 20.90
CA SER A 56 -8.22 19.59 20.04
C SER A 56 -8.30 20.36 18.73
N SER A 57 -7.38 21.28 18.53
CA SER A 57 -7.03 21.80 17.21
C SER A 57 -6.51 20.62 16.40
N ALA A 58 -7.45 19.84 15.85
CA ALA A 58 -7.15 18.74 14.95
C ALA A 58 -6.37 19.35 13.79
N LYS A 59 -5.11 18.91 13.63
CA LYS A 59 -4.28 19.31 12.49
C LYS A 59 -5.05 18.98 11.20
N PRO A 60 -4.94 19.82 10.16
CA PRO A 60 -5.71 19.61 8.93
C PRO A 60 -5.37 18.26 8.32
N THR A 61 -6.42 17.54 7.97
CA THR A 61 -6.34 16.23 7.35
C THR A 61 -6.91 16.28 5.95
N PHE A 62 -6.25 15.61 5.01
CA PHE A 62 -6.69 15.47 3.64
C PHE A 62 -7.43 14.14 3.49
N ARG A 63 -8.53 14.13 2.74
CA ARG A 63 -9.32 12.92 2.50
C ARG A 63 -9.48 12.69 1.01
N ALA A 64 -9.30 11.45 0.59
CA ALA A 64 -9.70 10.98 -0.72
C ALA A 64 -10.28 9.57 -0.61
N LYS A 65 -11.12 9.19 -1.56
CA LYS A 65 -11.79 7.88 -1.57
C LYS A 65 -11.89 7.31 -2.96
N ALA A 66 -11.63 6.02 -3.09
CA ALA A 66 -11.95 5.24 -4.27
C ALA A 66 -13.06 4.23 -3.97
N ARG A 67 -14.13 4.28 -4.78
CA ARG A 67 -15.12 3.21 -4.87
C ARG A 67 -14.77 2.34 -6.08
N VAL A 68 -14.27 1.14 -5.82
CA VAL A 68 -13.74 0.22 -6.84
C VAL A 68 -14.82 -0.77 -7.25
N LEU A 69 -15.09 -0.84 -8.55
CA LEU A 69 -16.13 -1.70 -9.13
C LEU A 69 -15.57 -2.49 -10.31
N SER A 70 -15.96 -3.76 -10.45
CA SER A 70 -15.69 -4.53 -11.69
C SER A 70 -16.79 -4.31 -12.73
N GLN A 71 -16.43 -4.40 -14.01
CA GLN A 71 -17.42 -4.41 -15.10
C GLN A 71 -18.25 -5.71 -15.16
N THR A 72 -17.67 -6.86 -14.84
CA THR A 72 -18.26 -8.18 -15.12
C THR A 72 -18.25 -9.17 -13.96
N GLY A 73 -17.60 -8.87 -12.83
CA GLY A 73 -17.34 -9.84 -11.74
C GLY A 73 -18.01 -9.52 -10.39
N GLY A 74 -18.83 -8.47 -10.30
CA GLY A 74 -19.47 -8.05 -9.05
C GLY A 74 -18.52 -7.60 -7.93
N ILE A 75 -17.24 -7.31 -8.22
CA ILE A 75 -16.30 -6.79 -7.21
C ILE A 75 -16.74 -5.42 -6.73
N ARG A 76 -16.79 -5.24 -5.40
CA ARG A 76 -17.09 -3.96 -4.75
C ARG A 76 -16.12 -3.75 -3.60
N ALA A 77 -15.31 -2.70 -3.68
CA ALA A 77 -14.41 -2.31 -2.60
C ALA A 77 -14.42 -0.79 -2.38
N ASN A 78 -14.12 -0.39 -1.15
CA ASN A 78 -13.80 0.99 -0.80
C ASN A 78 -12.35 1.06 -0.33
N ILE A 79 -11.66 2.11 -0.78
CA ILE A 79 -10.32 2.46 -0.31
C ILE A 79 -10.35 3.93 0.09
N ASP A 80 -10.13 4.20 1.37
CA ASP A 80 -10.11 5.54 1.94
C ASP A 80 -8.67 5.96 2.24
N PHE A 81 -8.30 7.18 1.88
CA PHE A 81 -6.98 7.78 2.10
C PHE A 81 -7.11 8.96 3.06
N THR A 82 -6.26 8.98 4.09
CA THR A 82 -6.16 10.08 5.05
C THR A 82 -4.73 10.60 5.09
N GLY A 83 -4.51 11.76 4.48
CA GLY A 83 -3.24 12.49 4.54
C GLY A 83 -3.23 13.51 5.67
N TYR A 84 -2.04 13.97 6.03
CA TYR A 84 -1.83 14.85 7.18
C TYR A 84 -0.83 15.97 6.87
N ALA A 85 -1.08 17.16 7.40
CA ALA A 85 -0.26 18.34 7.16
C ALA A 85 1.08 18.37 7.91
N ASP A 86 1.34 17.41 8.81
CA ASP A 86 2.56 17.34 9.62
C ASP A 86 3.59 16.32 9.09
N GLY A 87 3.35 15.75 7.91
CA GLY A 87 4.32 14.86 7.24
C GLY A 87 4.29 13.40 7.69
N ARG A 88 3.42 13.02 8.62
CA ARG A 88 3.16 11.59 8.84
C ARG A 88 2.60 10.94 7.57
N GLY A 89 2.92 9.67 7.37
CA GLY A 89 2.44 8.90 6.22
C GLY A 89 0.92 8.90 6.05
N THR A 90 0.48 8.73 4.81
CA THR A 90 -0.94 8.64 4.47
C THR A 90 -1.52 7.34 4.99
N TYR A 91 -2.55 7.42 5.81
CA TYR A 91 -3.27 6.22 6.28
C TYR A 91 -4.23 5.74 5.19
N VAL A 92 -4.13 4.47 4.83
CA VAL A 92 -4.98 3.80 3.84
C VAL A 92 -5.83 2.78 4.56
N LYS A 93 -7.15 2.82 4.32
CA LYS A 93 -8.10 1.81 4.79
C LYS A 93 -8.73 1.13 3.58
N VAL A 94 -8.67 -0.19 3.54
CA VAL A 94 -9.22 -1.02 2.46
C VAL A 94 -10.34 -1.89 3.02
N GLU A 95 -11.44 -2.00 2.28
CA GLU A 95 -12.57 -2.87 2.61
C GLU A 95 -13.18 -3.45 1.33
N VAL A 96 -13.34 -4.78 1.26
CA VAL A 96 -13.92 -5.46 0.10
C VAL A 96 -15.22 -6.14 0.50
N TYR A 97 -16.32 -5.64 -0.03
CA TYR A 97 -17.67 -6.08 0.32
C TYR A 97 -18.15 -7.26 -0.51
N GLN A 98 -17.51 -7.53 -1.66
CA GLN A 98 -17.96 -8.54 -2.59
C GLN A 98 -16.91 -8.85 -3.66
N GLY A 99 -16.93 -10.10 -4.16
CA GLY A 99 -16.39 -10.50 -5.46
C GLY A 99 -14.92 -10.90 -5.48
N LEU A 100 -14.19 -10.83 -4.36
CA LEU A 100 -12.78 -11.23 -4.29
C LEU A 100 -12.66 -12.68 -3.81
N MET A 101 -12.79 -13.63 -4.73
CA MET A 101 -12.88 -15.05 -4.41
C MET A 101 -11.50 -15.68 -4.13
N SER A 102 -11.39 -16.56 -3.13
CA SER A 102 -10.23 -17.47 -3.03
C SER A 102 -10.50 -18.74 -3.82
N ASP A 103 -9.88 -18.89 -4.98
CA ASP A 103 -9.92 -20.17 -5.71
C ASP A 103 -8.61 -20.43 -6.43
N ASP A 104 -7.75 -21.24 -5.79
CA ASP A 104 -6.49 -21.69 -6.36
C ASP A 104 -6.67 -22.58 -7.60
N ALA A 105 -7.79 -23.31 -7.71
CA ALA A 105 -8.07 -24.19 -8.84
C ALA A 105 -8.43 -23.41 -10.11
N GLN A 106 -9.03 -22.23 -9.99
CA GLN A 106 -9.18 -21.28 -11.10
C GLN A 106 -8.01 -20.29 -11.22
N GLY A 107 -7.07 -20.31 -10.28
CA GLY A 107 -5.92 -19.42 -10.28
C GLY A 107 -6.23 -17.98 -9.88
N ASN A 108 -7.34 -17.78 -9.16
CA ASN A 108 -7.80 -16.49 -8.66
C ASN A 108 -6.94 -16.04 -7.48
N GLY A 109 -6.43 -14.81 -7.55
CA GLY A 109 -5.63 -14.20 -6.49
C GLY A 109 -4.29 -14.92 -6.21
N PRO A 110 -3.50 -14.44 -5.23
CA PRO A 110 -3.73 -13.23 -4.45
C PRO A 110 -3.72 -11.98 -5.34
N TYR A 111 -4.58 -11.03 -4.98
CA TYR A 111 -4.92 -9.87 -5.80
C TYR A 111 -4.02 -8.70 -5.48
N SER A 112 -3.33 -8.17 -6.48
CA SER A 112 -2.60 -6.92 -6.32
C SER A 112 -3.50 -5.72 -6.59
N TYR A 113 -3.14 -4.57 -6.07
CA TYR A 113 -3.88 -3.33 -6.25
C TYR A 113 -2.89 -2.17 -6.22
N HIS A 114 -3.08 -1.24 -7.16
CA HIS A 114 -2.15 -0.14 -7.38
C HIS A 114 -2.91 1.15 -7.70
N ILE A 115 -2.27 2.28 -7.43
CA ILE A 115 -2.69 3.57 -7.97
C ILE A 115 -2.17 3.69 -9.39
N HIS A 116 -3.06 3.99 -10.32
CA HIS A 116 -2.76 4.16 -11.74
C HIS A 116 -2.77 5.64 -12.13
N THR A 117 -2.07 5.97 -13.22
CA THR A 117 -1.82 7.37 -13.59
C THR A 117 -3.08 8.13 -13.99
N ASN A 118 -4.02 7.49 -14.69
CA ASN A 118 -5.18 8.16 -15.29
C ASN A 118 -6.48 7.79 -14.58
N PRO A 119 -7.51 8.64 -14.64
CA PRO A 119 -8.85 8.28 -14.20
C PRO A 119 -9.45 7.18 -15.09
N VAL A 120 -10.38 6.41 -14.53
CA VAL A 120 -11.25 5.49 -15.25
C VAL A 120 -12.17 6.30 -16.18
N SER A 121 -12.21 5.91 -17.46
CA SER A 121 -13.12 6.47 -18.47
C SER A 121 -14.59 6.21 -18.13
N ALA A 122 -15.48 6.97 -18.75
CA ALA A 122 -16.92 6.95 -18.45
C ALA A 122 -17.59 5.58 -18.68
N ASP A 123 -17.02 4.72 -19.52
CA ASP A 123 -17.46 3.33 -19.76
C ASP A 123 -16.98 2.34 -18.67
N GLY A 124 -16.24 2.82 -17.67
CA GLY A 124 -15.70 1.99 -16.59
C GLY A 124 -14.51 1.11 -17.00
N ASN A 125 -13.90 1.34 -18.17
CA ASN A 125 -12.84 0.47 -18.70
C ASN A 125 -11.54 0.67 -17.92
N CYS A 126 -11.13 -0.32 -17.14
CA CYS A 126 -9.91 -0.25 -16.33
C CYS A 126 -8.62 -0.12 -17.15
N THR A 127 -8.63 -0.38 -18.46
CA THR A 127 -7.47 -0.15 -19.34
C THR A 127 -7.20 1.35 -19.55
N SER A 128 -8.23 2.19 -19.43
CA SER A 128 -8.11 3.65 -19.58
C SER A 128 -7.21 4.29 -18.51
N THR A 129 -7.00 3.62 -17.37
CA THR A 129 -6.20 4.13 -16.26
C THR A 129 -4.69 4.17 -16.54
N LYS A 130 -4.25 3.58 -17.66
CA LYS A 130 -2.84 3.55 -18.11
C LYS A 130 -1.91 2.89 -17.08
N GLY A 131 -0.65 3.35 -16.96
CA GLY A 131 0.38 2.72 -16.14
C GLY A 131 0.15 2.89 -14.64
N HIS A 132 1.01 2.29 -13.82
CA HIS A 132 1.07 2.58 -12.39
C HIS A 132 1.59 4.01 -12.17
N LEU A 133 1.17 4.64 -11.06
CA LEU A 133 1.74 5.90 -10.62
C LEU A 133 3.21 5.67 -10.24
N ASP A 134 4.12 6.04 -11.15
CA ASP A 134 5.56 5.88 -10.97
C ASP A 134 6.32 7.09 -11.55
N PRO A 135 6.25 8.26 -10.88
CA PRO A 135 6.97 9.45 -11.33
C PRO A 135 8.49 9.32 -11.19
N LEU A 136 8.96 8.33 -10.42
CA LEU A 136 10.37 8.04 -10.20
C LEU A 136 10.93 6.98 -11.16
N THR A 137 10.10 6.48 -12.09
CA THR A 137 10.48 5.53 -13.14
C THR A 137 11.20 4.29 -12.60
N VAL A 138 10.80 3.84 -11.42
CA VAL A 138 11.35 2.66 -10.74
C VAL A 138 11.02 1.36 -11.49
N THR A 139 9.96 1.37 -12.30
CA THR A 139 9.44 0.29 -13.15
C THR A 139 8.94 -0.98 -12.45
N ASP A 140 7.77 -1.46 -12.88
CA ASP A 140 7.19 -2.76 -12.54
C ASP A 140 8.03 -4.00 -12.92
N ALA A 141 9.15 -3.80 -13.63
CA ALA A 141 10.11 -4.85 -13.93
C ALA A 141 10.89 -5.29 -12.67
N VAL A 142 11.07 -4.38 -11.71
CA VAL A 142 11.67 -4.68 -10.40
C VAL A 142 10.54 -5.01 -9.44
N THR A 143 10.61 -6.19 -8.82
CA THR A 143 9.65 -6.54 -7.77
C THR A 143 9.92 -5.65 -6.56
N CYS A 144 8.90 -4.89 -6.14
CA CYS A 144 8.98 -4.08 -4.93
C CYS A 144 9.40 -4.92 -3.73
N ASN A 145 10.39 -4.44 -2.99
CA ASN A 145 10.81 -5.00 -1.71
C ASN A 145 10.15 -4.19 -0.59
N PRO A 146 9.24 -4.77 0.22
CA PRO A 146 8.60 -4.04 1.31
C PRO A 146 9.58 -3.59 2.41
N ASP A 147 10.76 -4.21 2.51
CA ASP A 147 11.82 -3.77 3.43
C ASP A 147 12.57 -2.52 2.91
N ASP A 148 12.41 -2.18 1.63
CA ASP A 148 12.98 -0.98 1.02
C ASP A 148 11.98 -0.28 0.08
N PRO A 149 10.88 0.27 0.64
CA PRO A 149 9.77 0.84 -0.11
C PRO A 149 10.16 2.09 -0.90
N SER A 150 11.35 2.66 -0.62
CA SER A 150 11.89 3.82 -1.34
C SER A 150 12.27 3.52 -2.80
N TYR A 151 12.41 2.23 -3.14
CA TYR A 151 12.62 1.72 -4.50
C TYR A 151 11.41 0.95 -5.02
N CYS A 152 10.21 1.29 -4.55
CA CYS A 152 8.97 0.80 -5.14
C CYS A 152 8.31 1.91 -5.96
N GLU A 153 7.48 1.52 -6.93
CA GLU A 153 6.61 2.50 -7.60
C GLU A 153 5.73 3.16 -6.53
N GLU A 154 5.55 4.48 -6.64
CA GLU A 154 4.78 5.28 -5.69
C GLU A 154 3.37 4.68 -5.47
N GLY A 155 2.74 4.24 -6.56
CA GLY A 155 1.43 3.60 -6.58
C GLY A 155 1.40 2.10 -6.28
N ASP A 156 2.52 1.40 -6.05
CA ASP A 156 2.54 -0.04 -5.77
C ASP A 156 2.19 -0.35 -4.30
N LEU A 157 0.89 -0.30 -3.99
CA LEU A 157 0.37 -0.56 -2.65
C LEU A 157 0.57 -2.02 -2.23
N SER A 158 0.39 -2.96 -3.16
CA SER A 158 0.52 -4.39 -2.87
C SER A 158 1.95 -4.86 -2.67
N GLY A 159 2.91 -4.29 -3.39
CA GLY A 159 4.32 -4.55 -3.18
C GLY A 159 4.78 -4.07 -1.81
N LYS A 160 4.36 -2.87 -1.41
CA LYS A 160 4.72 -2.27 -0.12
C LYS A 160 4.00 -2.90 1.08
N HIS A 161 2.69 -3.17 0.96
CA HIS A 161 1.83 -3.51 2.11
C HIS A 161 1.18 -4.90 2.01
N GLY A 162 1.51 -5.66 0.97
CA GLY A 162 0.98 -7.00 0.74
C GLY A 162 -0.27 -7.02 -0.16
N LYS A 163 -0.44 -8.15 -0.84
CA LYS A 163 -1.60 -8.43 -1.71
C LYS A 163 -2.83 -8.79 -0.88
N MET A 164 -4.01 -8.58 -1.46
CA MET A 164 -5.27 -9.04 -0.86
C MET A 164 -5.46 -10.53 -1.15
N ASN A 165 -5.71 -11.31 -0.10
CA ASN A 165 -6.18 -12.68 -0.24
C ASN A 165 -7.70 -12.66 -0.38
N GLY A 166 -8.23 -13.30 -1.43
CA GLY A 166 -9.66 -13.52 -1.56
C GLY A 166 -10.20 -14.45 -0.46
N THR A 167 -11.52 -14.61 -0.42
CA THR A 167 -12.20 -15.54 0.49
C THR A 167 -13.26 -16.34 -0.25
N THR A 168 -13.76 -17.42 0.34
CA THR A 168 -14.85 -18.21 -0.25
C THR A 168 -16.15 -17.42 -0.39
N GLU A 169 -16.34 -16.40 0.45
CA GLU A 169 -17.52 -15.52 0.44
C GLU A 169 -17.32 -14.30 -0.47
N GLY A 170 -16.12 -14.08 -1.00
CA GLY A 170 -15.79 -12.93 -1.82
C GLY A 170 -15.63 -11.61 -1.05
N THR A 171 -15.67 -11.66 0.29
CA THR A 171 -15.52 -10.50 1.19
C THR A 171 -14.16 -10.49 1.86
N VAL A 172 -13.51 -9.35 1.94
CA VAL A 172 -12.26 -9.17 2.71
C VAL A 172 -12.54 -8.18 3.84
N SER A 173 -12.29 -8.62 5.08
CA SER A 173 -12.45 -7.77 6.27
C SER A 173 -11.66 -6.47 6.12
N ALA A 174 -12.21 -5.37 6.65
CA ALA A 174 -11.53 -4.09 6.58
C ALA A 174 -10.15 -4.15 7.26
N PHE A 175 -9.13 -3.63 6.60
CA PHE A 175 -7.78 -3.49 7.13
C PHE A 175 -7.23 -2.11 6.79
N GLY A 176 -6.13 -1.72 7.44
CA GLY A 176 -5.47 -0.46 7.14
C GLY A 176 -4.01 -0.46 7.52
N TYR A 177 -3.27 0.45 6.90
CA TYR A 177 -1.83 0.61 7.02
C TYR A 177 -1.46 2.06 6.73
N THR A 178 -0.24 2.45 7.12
CA THR A 178 0.31 3.77 6.78
C THR A 178 1.29 3.60 5.64
N ASP A 179 1.13 4.41 4.58
CA ASP A 179 2.08 4.52 3.48
C ASP A 179 2.83 5.85 3.60
N ASP A 180 4.14 5.77 3.82
CA ASP A 180 4.99 6.94 4.04
C ASP A 180 5.32 7.72 2.78
N PHE A 181 4.95 7.20 1.60
CA PHE A 181 5.29 7.79 0.31
C PHE A 181 4.07 8.49 -0.28
N LEU A 182 2.86 7.89 -0.23
CA LEU A 182 1.67 8.42 -0.90
C LEU A 182 1.39 9.88 -0.59
N ARG A 183 1.44 10.75 -1.61
CA ARG A 183 1.28 12.19 -1.45
C ARG A 183 -0.05 12.71 -1.99
N PHE A 184 -0.50 13.83 -1.44
CA PHE A 184 -1.58 14.63 -2.02
C PHE A 184 -1.04 15.77 -2.91
N TRP A 185 0.27 16.02 -2.88
CA TRP A 185 0.99 17.01 -3.69
C TRP A 185 2.48 16.64 -3.78
N PRO A 186 3.25 17.18 -4.76
CA PRO A 186 2.82 17.95 -5.93
C PRO A 186 2.05 17.11 -6.96
N GLU A 187 1.52 17.73 -8.02
CA GLU A 187 0.70 17.10 -9.08
C GLU A 187 1.27 15.75 -9.57
N GLN A 188 2.57 15.68 -9.84
CA GLN A 188 3.23 14.51 -10.40
C GLN A 188 3.21 13.29 -9.47
N LEU A 189 3.18 13.51 -8.15
CA LEU A 189 3.17 12.47 -7.11
C LEU A 189 1.79 12.29 -6.48
N SER A 190 0.89 13.25 -6.69
CA SER A 190 -0.40 13.29 -6.02
C SER A 190 -1.28 12.11 -6.40
N ILE A 191 -1.95 11.50 -5.42
CA ILE A 191 -2.99 10.48 -5.65
C ILE A 191 -4.31 11.06 -6.16
N LEU A 192 -4.49 12.39 -6.13
CA LEU A 192 -5.71 13.06 -6.56
C LEU A 192 -5.92 12.94 -8.08
N GLY A 193 -7.16 12.91 -8.54
CA GLY A 193 -7.49 12.77 -9.97
C GLY A 193 -7.09 11.45 -10.62
N ARG A 194 -6.58 10.49 -9.84
CA ARG A 194 -6.09 9.19 -10.32
C ARG A 194 -7.10 8.09 -10.04
N SER A 195 -6.70 6.83 -10.24
CA SER A 195 -7.56 5.68 -10.00
C SER A 195 -6.84 4.57 -9.25
N ILE A 196 -7.61 3.71 -8.59
CA ILE A 196 -7.15 2.40 -8.14
C ILE A 196 -7.55 1.35 -9.17
N VAL A 197 -6.66 0.40 -9.41
CA VAL A 197 -6.98 -0.85 -10.13
C VAL A 197 -6.64 -2.03 -9.22
N ILE A 198 -7.54 -3.01 -9.16
CA ILE A 198 -7.29 -4.33 -8.60
C ILE A 198 -6.97 -5.27 -9.77
N HIS A 199 -5.88 -6.01 -9.62
CA HIS A 199 -5.40 -7.00 -10.54
C HIS A 199 -5.55 -8.41 -9.97
N ASP A 200 -5.86 -9.35 -10.86
CA ASP A 200 -5.73 -10.77 -10.57
C ASP A 200 -4.27 -11.23 -10.63
N ARG A 201 -3.99 -12.47 -10.23
CA ARG A 201 -2.65 -13.07 -10.19
C ARG A 201 -1.93 -12.99 -11.54
N ASN A 202 -2.68 -13.13 -12.62
CA ASN A 202 -2.19 -13.04 -14.00
C ASN A 202 -2.01 -11.59 -14.51
N LYS A 203 -2.09 -10.59 -13.61
CA LYS A 203 -2.01 -9.14 -13.86
C LYS A 203 -3.22 -8.54 -14.60
N THR A 204 -4.27 -9.31 -14.87
CA THR A 204 -5.51 -8.79 -15.48
C THR A 204 -6.15 -7.76 -14.58
N ARG A 205 -6.58 -6.61 -15.13
CA ARG A 205 -7.34 -5.60 -14.41
C ARG A 205 -8.78 -6.09 -14.24
N ILE A 206 -9.19 -6.40 -13.00
CA ILE A 206 -10.50 -7.00 -12.72
C ILE A 206 -11.50 -6.01 -12.12
N ALA A 207 -11.02 -4.94 -11.49
CA ALA A 207 -11.85 -3.87 -10.98
C ALA A 207 -11.06 -2.56 -10.90
N CYS A 208 -11.75 -1.43 -11.00
CA CYS A 208 -11.11 -0.12 -10.86
C CYS A 208 -12.08 0.94 -10.34
N GLY A 209 -11.56 2.07 -9.88
CA GLY A 209 -12.35 3.20 -9.41
C GLY A 209 -11.51 4.47 -9.30
N ASN A 210 -12.13 5.62 -9.57
CA ASN A 210 -11.47 6.92 -9.42
C ASN A 210 -11.24 7.24 -7.94
N ILE A 211 -10.06 7.78 -7.63
CA ILE A 211 -9.76 8.41 -6.35
C ILE A 211 -10.36 9.81 -6.41
N THR A 212 -11.35 10.06 -5.56
CA THR A 212 -12.11 11.30 -5.53
C THR A 212 -11.90 12.07 -4.24
N SER A 213 -11.89 13.39 -4.32
CA SER A 213 -11.69 14.31 -3.21
C SER A 213 -12.33 15.66 -3.48
N ILE A 214 -12.71 16.35 -2.41
CA ILE A 214 -13.11 17.76 -2.47
C ILE A 214 -11.93 18.68 -2.81
N LEU A 215 -10.69 18.24 -2.55
CA LEU A 215 -9.47 19.02 -2.73
C LEU A 215 -9.20 19.35 -4.20
N ASP A 216 -9.69 18.51 -5.12
CA ASP A 216 -9.51 18.65 -6.55
C ASP A 216 -10.84 18.68 -7.33
N GLY A 217 -11.96 18.91 -6.63
CA GLY A 217 -13.29 19.03 -7.21
C GLY A 217 -13.89 17.73 -7.78
N THR A 218 -13.23 16.58 -7.60
CA THR A 218 -13.74 15.28 -8.06
C THR A 218 -14.77 14.67 -7.11
N ALA A 219 -14.88 15.20 -5.89
CA ALA A 219 -15.98 14.96 -4.95
C ALA A 219 -16.64 16.26 -4.46
N ASP A 220 -17.90 16.17 -4.05
CA ASP A 220 -18.63 17.25 -3.35
C ASP A 220 -18.43 17.21 -1.83
N GLU A 221 -18.96 18.20 -1.10
CA GLU A 221 -18.84 18.32 0.37
C GLU A 221 -19.41 17.10 1.13
N SER A 222 -20.31 16.34 0.50
CA SER A 222 -20.85 15.08 1.02
C SER A 222 -20.02 13.85 0.61
N ASN A 223 -18.80 14.07 0.11
CA ASN A 223 -17.87 13.07 -0.41
C ASN A 223 -18.46 12.19 -1.54
N GLN A 224 -19.40 12.73 -2.32
CA GLN A 224 -19.93 12.04 -3.49
C GLN A 224 -19.16 12.43 -4.76
N PRO A 225 -18.87 11.49 -5.67
CA PRO A 225 -18.20 11.79 -6.94
C PRO A 225 -18.99 12.82 -7.77
N THR A 226 -18.31 13.87 -8.25
CA THR A 226 -18.90 14.89 -9.13
C THR A 226 -18.89 14.48 -10.60
N ASN A 227 -18.13 13.43 -10.96
CA ASN A 227 -17.82 13.01 -12.33
C ASN A 227 -17.14 14.11 -13.18
N LYS A 228 -16.57 15.13 -12.55
CA LYS A 228 -15.74 16.14 -13.21
C LYS A 228 -14.27 15.69 -13.20
N ALA A 229 -13.50 16.21 -14.15
CA ALA A 229 -12.05 16.05 -14.12
C ALA A 229 -11.45 16.77 -12.91
N SER A 230 -10.32 16.25 -12.41
CA SER A 230 -9.54 16.87 -11.35
C SER A 230 -9.11 18.27 -11.74
N THR A 231 -9.29 19.23 -10.84
CA THR A 231 -8.78 20.60 -11.00
C THR A 231 -7.32 20.73 -10.55
N TYR A 232 -6.75 19.68 -9.93
CA TYR A 232 -5.38 19.67 -9.43
C TYR A 232 -4.45 18.87 -10.35
N VAL A 233 -4.83 17.63 -10.69
CA VAL A 233 -4.09 16.83 -11.67
C VAL A 233 -4.71 17.02 -13.05
N THR A 234 -3.98 17.74 -13.90
CA THR A 234 -4.42 18.11 -15.25
C THR A 234 -3.58 17.44 -16.33
N LYS A 235 -2.38 16.97 -15.98
CA LYS A 235 -1.47 16.28 -16.88
C LYS A 235 -1.48 14.77 -16.62
N TYR A 236 -1.98 14.03 -17.60
CA TYR A 236 -1.99 12.58 -17.58
C TYR A 236 -1.11 12.02 -18.69
N PRO A 237 -0.34 10.94 -18.46
CA PRO A 237 0.41 10.26 -19.51
C PRO A 237 -0.52 9.67 -20.59
N ASP A 238 -0.15 9.83 -21.86
CA ASP A 238 -0.87 9.22 -23.00
C ASP A 238 -0.53 7.73 -23.17
N ALA A 239 0.71 7.36 -22.83
CA ALA A 239 1.23 6.00 -22.89
C ALA A 239 1.12 5.30 -21.54
N SER A 240 0.92 3.98 -21.54
CA SER A 240 1.30 3.15 -20.39
C SER A 240 2.82 3.26 -20.21
N SER A 241 3.31 3.42 -18.98
CA SER A 241 4.74 3.57 -18.67
C SER A 241 5.66 2.63 -19.47
N ALA A 242 6.82 3.18 -19.80
CA ALA A 242 7.78 2.72 -20.81
C ALA A 242 8.29 1.28 -20.63
N THR A 243 8.80 0.76 -21.75
CA THR A 243 9.38 -0.57 -21.97
C THR A 243 10.36 -1.05 -20.91
N LYS A 244 10.18 -2.31 -20.50
CA LYS A 244 11.09 -3.16 -19.71
C LYS A 244 12.54 -3.04 -20.18
N ALA A 245 13.37 -2.30 -19.46
CA ALA A 245 14.82 -2.41 -19.59
C ALA A 245 15.32 -3.49 -18.62
N ASN A 246 15.96 -4.53 -19.16
CA ASN A 246 16.58 -5.60 -18.38
C ASN A 246 17.92 -5.07 -17.81
N ALA A 247 17.84 -4.25 -16.76
CA ALA A 247 18.99 -3.64 -16.10
C ALA A 247 19.12 -4.19 -14.68
N THR A 248 20.35 -4.54 -14.27
CA THR A 248 20.68 -4.95 -12.90
C THR A 248 21.45 -3.80 -12.25
N THR A 249 21.13 -3.41 -11.03
CA THR A 249 21.60 -2.16 -10.41
C THR A 249 22.95 -2.31 -9.70
N VAL A 250 23.82 -1.29 -9.79
CA VAL A 250 25.16 -1.24 -9.14
C VAL A 250 25.19 -0.28 -7.95
N SER A 251 24.64 0.92 -8.13
CA SER A 251 24.48 1.92 -7.07
C SER A 251 23.45 2.94 -7.55
N ILE A 252 22.29 2.94 -6.89
CA ILE A 252 21.22 3.90 -7.13
C ILE A 252 21.09 4.80 -5.90
N THR A 253 21.15 6.11 -6.12
CA THR A 253 20.71 7.08 -5.12
C THR A 253 19.26 6.77 -4.77
N ARG A 254 18.92 6.78 -3.48
CA ARG A 254 17.55 6.56 -3.00
C ARG A 254 16.59 7.52 -3.73
N PRO A 255 15.66 7.03 -4.56
CA PRO A 255 14.92 7.91 -5.48
C PRO A 255 13.77 8.62 -4.77
N ALA A 256 13.13 7.96 -3.80
CA ALA A 256 12.02 8.52 -3.04
C ALA A 256 12.46 9.05 -1.66
N LEU A 257 11.71 10.04 -1.18
CA LEU A 257 11.76 10.55 0.19
C LEU A 257 10.39 10.30 0.81
N THR A 258 10.35 9.98 2.10
CA THR A 258 9.08 9.87 2.82
C THR A 258 8.44 11.24 3.03
N LEU A 259 7.15 11.25 3.39
CA LEU A 259 6.45 12.46 3.81
C LEU A 259 7.07 13.10 5.07
N GLU A 260 7.65 12.28 5.96
CA GLU A 260 8.28 12.75 7.20
C GLU A 260 9.64 13.39 6.91
N GLU A 261 10.41 12.81 5.98
CA GLU A 261 11.68 13.37 5.52
C GLU A 261 11.48 14.69 4.77
N ALA A 262 10.49 14.75 3.88
CA ALA A 262 10.22 15.93 3.07
C ALA A 262 8.75 16.04 2.68
N LEU A 263 8.01 16.94 3.34
CA LEU A 263 6.62 17.22 3.00
C LEU A 263 6.45 17.89 1.63
N PHE A 264 7.46 18.66 1.21
CA PHE A 264 7.50 19.31 -0.09
C PHE A 264 8.74 18.87 -0.85
N VAL A 265 8.53 18.40 -2.07
CA VAL A 265 9.56 17.82 -2.93
C VAL A 265 9.41 18.34 -4.35
N ASN A 266 10.51 18.31 -5.10
CA ASN A 266 10.50 18.43 -6.55
C ASN A 266 11.19 17.21 -7.19
N LEU A 267 10.76 16.86 -8.40
CA LEU A 267 11.43 15.84 -9.21
C LEU A 267 12.66 16.48 -9.87
N THR A 268 13.83 15.87 -9.69
CA THR A 268 15.08 16.29 -10.33
C THR A 268 15.74 15.08 -10.98
N MET A 269 16.31 15.25 -12.17
CA MET A 269 17.09 14.19 -12.82
C MET A 269 18.50 14.14 -12.25
N VAL A 270 18.94 12.95 -11.84
CA VAL A 270 20.31 12.71 -11.35
C VAL A 270 20.96 11.58 -12.13
N GLN A 271 22.27 11.72 -12.38
CA GLN A 271 23.05 10.67 -13.00
C GLN A 271 23.23 9.50 -12.03
N SER A 272 22.82 8.31 -12.47
CA SER A 272 22.93 7.04 -11.75
C SER A 272 23.69 6.04 -12.60
N THR A 273 24.48 5.18 -11.95
CA THR A 273 25.24 4.12 -12.65
C THR A 273 24.51 2.79 -12.51
N VAL A 274 24.12 2.21 -13.64
CA VAL A 274 23.39 0.94 -13.74
C VAL A 274 24.20 -0.08 -14.54
N LEU A 275 24.08 -1.39 -14.24
CA LEU A 275 24.61 -2.42 -15.13
C LEU A 275 23.52 -2.80 -16.14
N MET A 276 23.82 -2.60 -17.42
CA MET A 276 23.02 -3.14 -18.51
C MET A 276 23.86 -4.19 -19.22
N ASN A 277 23.39 -5.45 -19.24
CA ASN A 277 24.11 -6.58 -19.86
C ASN A 277 25.58 -6.72 -19.43
N GLY A 278 25.87 -6.51 -18.14
CA GLY A 278 27.23 -6.61 -17.59
C GLY A 278 28.14 -5.39 -17.86
N THR A 279 27.63 -4.35 -18.54
CA THR A 279 28.36 -3.09 -18.76
C THR A 279 27.80 -2.00 -17.86
N GLN A 280 28.67 -1.25 -17.17
CA GLN A 280 28.24 -0.07 -16.41
C GLN A 280 27.88 1.06 -17.37
N THR A 281 26.65 1.55 -17.25
CA THR A 281 26.10 2.64 -18.05
C THR A 281 25.62 3.74 -17.11
N VAL A 282 25.91 4.99 -17.45
CA VAL A 282 25.35 6.15 -16.75
C VAL A 282 24.01 6.47 -17.38
N VAL A 283 22.97 6.53 -16.55
CA VAL A 283 21.60 6.89 -16.94
C VAL A 283 21.12 8.05 -16.07
N GLU A 284 20.27 8.92 -16.62
CA GLU A 284 19.60 9.94 -15.82
C GLU A 284 18.28 9.37 -15.30
N LEU A 285 18.13 9.35 -13.98
CA LEU A 285 16.92 8.89 -13.31
C LEU A 285 16.34 10.01 -12.44
N PRO A 286 15.01 10.14 -12.37
CA PRO A 286 14.36 11.08 -11.47
C PRO A 286 14.55 10.68 -10.00
N THR A 287 14.75 11.69 -9.14
CA THR A 287 14.79 11.57 -7.68
C THR A 287 14.04 12.73 -7.04
N LEU A 288 13.59 12.54 -5.81
CA LEU A 288 12.99 13.59 -4.99
C LEU A 288 14.06 14.39 -4.26
N VAL A 289 13.99 15.71 -4.41
CA VAL A 289 14.74 16.66 -3.60
C VAL A 289 13.78 17.45 -2.73
N GLN A 290 14.11 17.61 -1.46
CA GLN A 290 13.34 18.44 -0.53
C GLN A 290 13.39 19.91 -0.97
N ILE A 291 12.26 20.58 -0.88
CA ILE A 291 12.13 22.01 -1.12
C ILE A 291 11.33 22.67 0.01
N ASN A 292 11.35 24.00 0.07
CA ASN A 292 10.39 24.75 0.87
C ASN A 292 9.07 24.86 0.10
N GLY A 293 7.95 24.78 0.81
CA GLY A 293 6.64 24.86 0.20
C GLY A 293 5.55 25.18 1.20
N THR A 294 4.34 25.32 0.66
CA THR A 294 3.11 25.45 1.43
C THR A 294 2.09 24.48 0.86
N ILE A 295 1.18 24.02 1.72
CA ILE A 295 0.13 23.09 1.32
C ILE A 295 -0.76 23.80 0.29
N PRO A 296 -0.97 23.22 -0.91
CA PRO A 296 -1.72 23.88 -1.99
C PRO A 296 -3.23 23.91 -1.76
N PHE A 297 -3.70 23.32 -0.67
CA PHE A 297 -5.10 23.24 -0.28
C PHE A 297 -5.33 24.02 1.02
N ASN A 298 -6.47 24.68 1.12
CA ASN A 298 -6.86 25.29 2.39
C ASN A 298 -7.04 24.20 3.45
N ALA A 299 -6.42 24.40 4.61
CA ALA A 299 -6.48 23.54 5.80
C ALA A 299 -7.89 23.42 6.44
N SER A 300 -8.96 23.75 5.72
CA SER A 300 -10.32 23.78 6.23
C SER A 300 -11.29 23.39 5.13
N ALA A 301 -11.39 22.09 4.90
CA ALA A 301 -12.58 21.44 4.39
C ALA A 301 -12.40 19.94 4.63
N VAL A 302 -12.70 19.48 5.85
CA VAL A 302 -13.37 18.21 6.19
C VAL A 302 -13.99 18.41 7.57
#